data_AF-A0A7C5RGU2-F1
#
_entry.id   AF-A0A7C5RGU2-F1
#
_cell.length_a   1.000
_cell.length_b   1.000
_cell.length_c   1.000
_cell.angle_alpha   90.00
_cell.angle_beta   90.00
_cell.angle_gamma   90.00
#
_symmetry.space_group_name_H-M   'P 1'
#
loop_
_entity.id
_entity.type
_entity.pdbx_description
1 polymer ?
#
loop_
_entity_poly.entity_id
_entity_poly.type
_entity_poly.pdbx_seq_one_letter_code
_entity_poly.pdbx_strand_id
1 'polypeptide(L)'
;MINDRLSKSISDSGWAMFLQFLSYKAQFYGRQIIEVDAFYPSTKLCSVCGYKKEDLRLSDREWICPVCGTKHDRDVNAGLNLLRYGFAYLTGSRGGTAQT
;
A
#
# COMPACT_ATOMS: atom_id res chain seq x y z
N MET A 1 18.61 0.56 15.04
CA MET A 1 19.33 -0.27 14.05
C MET A 1 18.37 -0.58 12.92
N ILE A 2 18.48 0.13 11.80
CA ILE A 2 17.79 -0.21 10.55
C ILE A 2 18.50 -1.47 10.02
N ASN A 3 17.75 -2.44 9.55
CA ASN A 3 18.27 -3.73 9.07
C ASN A 3 19.34 -3.50 7.96
N ASP A 4 20.63 -3.66 8.30
CA ASP A 4 21.76 -3.35 7.40
C ASP A 4 21.68 -4.10 6.06
N ARG A 5 21.08 -5.29 6.06
CA ARG A 5 20.91 -6.09 4.83
C ARG A 5 19.94 -5.48 3.82
N LEU A 6 18.98 -4.67 4.27
CA LEU A 6 17.93 -4.12 3.42
C LEU A 6 18.18 -2.64 3.08
N SER A 7 18.90 -1.91 3.94
CA SER A 7 19.19 -0.47 3.77
C SER A 7 19.82 -0.14 2.41
N LYS A 8 20.82 -0.95 1.99
CA LYS A 8 21.46 -0.78 0.67
C LYS A 8 20.46 -1.04 -0.47
N SER A 9 19.73 -2.15 -0.42
CA SER A 9 18.75 -2.48 -1.47
C SER A 9 17.62 -1.44 -1.60
N ILE A 10 17.18 -0.86 -0.48
CA ILE A 10 16.20 0.24 -0.48
C ILE A 10 16.81 1.49 -1.12
N SER A 11 18.04 1.84 -0.76
CA SER A 11 18.74 3.00 -1.32
C SER A 11 18.97 2.86 -2.83
N ASP A 12 19.43 1.68 -3.27
CA ASP A 12 19.66 1.34 -4.67
C ASP A 12 18.37 1.36 -5.51
N SER A 13 17.19 1.21 -4.88
CA SER A 13 15.89 1.26 -5.58
C SER A 13 15.46 2.67 -5.98
N GLY A 14 16.06 3.73 -5.42
CA GLY A 14 15.82 5.10 -5.87
C GLY A 14 14.40 5.63 -5.68
N TRP A 15 13.69 5.19 -4.63
CA TRP A 15 12.27 5.52 -4.41
C TRP A 15 11.93 7.02 -4.44
N ALA A 16 12.81 7.87 -3.88
CA ALA A 16 12.62 9.33 -3.91
C ALA A 16 12.60 9.88 -5.34
N MET A 17 13.51 9.41 -6.20
CA MET A 17 13.57 9.83 -7.60
C MET A 17 12.37 9.29 -8.40
N PHE A 18 11.94 8.06 -8.10
CA PHE A 18 10.72 7.51 -8.69
C PHE A 18 9.48 8.37 -8.36
N LEU A 19 9.29 8.75 -7.09
CA LEU A 19 8.20 9.62 -6.68
C LEU A 19 8.29 11.00 -7.33
N GLN A 20 9.49 11.58 -7.42
CA GLN A 20 9.69 12.86 -8.10
C GLN A 20 9.26 12.80 -9.57
N PHE A 21 9.65 11.76 -10.30
CA PHE A 21 9.24 11.60 -11.70
C PHE A 21 7.75 11.31 -11.84
N LEU A 22 7.18 10.51 -10.96
CA LEU A 22 5.74 10.24 -10.95
C LEU A 22 4.95 11.54 -10.75
N SER A 23 5.32 12.35 -9.76
CA SER A 23 4.68 13.64 -9.45
C SER A 23 4.78 14.63 -10.61
N TYR A 24 5.96 14.78 -11.20
CA TYR A 24 6.14 15.63 -12.37
C TYR A 24 5.28 15.16 -13.55
N LYS A 25 5.25 13.86 -13.86
CA LYS A 25 4.44 13.33 -14.97
C LYS A 25 2.94 13.46 -14.68
N ALA A 26 2.51 13.20 -13.44
CA ALA A 26 1.11 13.37 -13.05
C ALA A 26 0.67 14.82 -13.26
N GLN A 27 1.45 15.80 -12.80
CA GLN A 27 1.18 17.21 -13.05
C GLN A 27 1.12 17.54 -14.55
N PHE A 28 2.06 17.03 -15.34
CA PHE A 28 2.11 17.25 -16.79
C PHE A 28 0.83 16.77 -17.51
N TYR A 29 0.24 15.66 -17.05
CA TYR A 29 -0.99 15.10 -17.61
C TYR A 29 -2.27 15.52 -16.87
N GLY A 30 -2.20 16.47 -15.93
CA GLY A 30 -3.36 16.90 -15.12
C GLY A 30 -3.95 15.78 -14.26
N ARG A 31 -3.11 14.86 -13.76
CA ARG A 31 -3.48 13.76 -12.86
C ARG A 31 -3.11 14.09 -11.42
N GLN A 32 -3.84 13.51 -10.49
CA GLN A 32 -3.56 13.60 -9.05
C GLN A 32 -2.85 12.33 -8.56
N ILE A 33 -1.88 12.51 -7.66
CA ILE A 33 -1.30 11.43 -6.87
C ILE A 33 -1.88 11.53 -5.46
N ILE A 34 -2.30 10.39 -4.93
CA ILE A 34 -2.75 10.26 -3.54
C ILE A 34 -1.74 9.36 -2.85
N GLU A 35 -1.03 9.93 -1.88
CA GLU A 35 -0.10 9.18 -1.04
C GLU A 35 -0.84 8.55 0.12
N VAL A 36 -0.39 7.35 0.49
CA VAL A 36 -0.92 6.59 1.62
C VAL A 36 0.12 6.55 2.72
N ASP A 37 -0.33 6.47 3.98
CA ASP A 37 0.57 6.29 5.12
C ASP A 37 1.49 5.06 4.95
N ALA A 38 2.76 5.20 5.33
CA ALA A 38 3.78 4.17 5.16
C ALA A 38 3.47 2.88 5.94
N PHE A 39 2.64 2.95 6.98
CA PHE A 39 2.22 1.82 7.81
C PHE A 39 0.81 1.34 7.49
N TYR A 40 0.15 1.88 6.45
CA TYR A 40 -1.14 1.37 6.01
C TYR A 40 -1.04 -0.11 5.62
N PRO A 41 -1.82 -1.01 6.26
CA PRO A 41 -1.63 -2.45 6.12
C PRO A 41 -2.26 -3.02 4.83
N SER A 42 -1.96 -2.45 3.67
CA SER A 42 -2.57 -2.81 2.37
C SER A 42 -2.43 -4.30 2.03
N THR A 43 -1.26 -4.91 2.31
CA THR A 43 -1.01 -6.34 2.05
C THR A 43 -1.66 -7.26 3.09
N LYS A 44 -1.86 -6.76 4.32
CA LYS A 44 -2.34 -7.53 5.47
C LYS A 44 -3.87 -7.46 5.65
N LEU A 45 -4.53 -6.45 5.10
CA LEU A 45 -5.99 -6.32 5.14
C LEU A 45 -6.64 -7.22 4.09
N CYS A 46 -7.68 -7.94 4.48
CA CYS A 46 -8.56 -8.61 3.54
C CYS A 46 -9.35 -7.56 2.76
N SER A 47 -9.13 -7.48 1.45
CA SER A 47 -9.90 -6.61 0.56
C SER A 47 -11.35 -7.04 0.38
N VAL A 48 -11.87 -8.02 1.12
CA VAL A 48 -13.30 -8.38 1.10
C VAL A 48 -13.96 -7.97 2.40
N CYS A 49 -13.47 -8.47 3.54
CA CYS A 49 -14.13 -8.28 4.84
C CYS A 49 -13.37 -7.35 5.81
N GLY A 50 -12.17 -6.87 5.46
CA GLY A 50 -11.39 -5.97 6.32
C GLY A 50 -10.58 -6.66 7.43
N TYR A 51 -10.60 -8.00 7.55
CA TYR A 51 -9.75 -8.73 8.49
C TYR A 51 -8.27 -8.41 8.28
N LYS A 52 -7.55 -8.05 9.34
CA LYS A 52 -6.11 -7.79 9.30
C LYS A 52 -5.31 -9.02 9.73
N LYS A 53 -4.54 -9.59 8.81
CA LYS A 53 -3.60 -10.69 9.10
C LYS A 53 -2.28 -10.14 9.66
N GLU A 54 -2.09 -10.19 10.97
CA GLU A 54 -0.92 -9.59 11.63
C GLU A 54 0.40 -10.31 11.32
N ASP A 55 0.34 -11.63 11.17
CA ASP A 55 1.46 -12.57 11.01
C ASP A 55 1.82 -12.86 9.54
N LEU A 56 1.38 -12.03 8.59
CA LEU A 56 1.76 -12.18 7.17
C LEU A 56 3.24 -11.81 6.97
N ARG A 57 4.04 -12.74 6.41
CA ARG A 57 5.46 -12.55 6.12
C ARG A 57 5.68 -12.11 4.67
N LEU A 58 6.84 -11.54 4.38
CA LEU A 58 7.20 -11.10 3.02
C LEU A 58 7.21 -12.26 2.01
N SER A 59 7.55 -13.48 2.45
CA SER A 59 7.58 -14.70 1.64
C SER A 59 6.19 -15.24 1.29
N ASP A 60 5.15 -14.83 2.02
CA ASP A 60 3.80 -15.35 1.84
C ASP A 60 3.13 -14.59 0.68
N ARG A 61 3.19 -15.16 -0.52
CA ARG A 61 2.62 -14.56 -1.75
C ARG A 61 1.12 -14.77 -1.89
N GLU A 62 0.61 -15.84 -1.30
CA GLU A 62 -0.82 -16.13 -1.25
C GLU A 62 -1.25 -16.41 0.19
N TRP A 63 -2.48 -16.04 0.55
CA TRP A 63 -3.08 -16.38 1.84
C TRP A 63 -4.60 -16.48 1.74
N ILE A 64 -5.22 -17.23 2.64
CA ILE A 64 -6.68 -17.37 2.73
C ILE A 64 -7.16 -16.59 3.94
N CYS A 65 -8.17 -15.75 3.76
CA CYS A 65 -8.78 -15.02 4.86
C CYS A 65 -9.49 -15.99 5.82
N PRO A 66 -9.16 -16.02 7.12
CA PRO A 66 -9.81 -16.92 8.07
C PRO A 66 -11.26 -16.53 8.39
N VAL A 67 -11.68 -15.31 8.04
CA VAL A 67 -13.04 -14.80 8.32
C VAL A 67 -13.98 -15.06 7.16
N CYS A 68 -13.60 -14.69 5.93
CA CYS A 68 -14.49 -14.80 4.76
C CYS A 68 -14.08 -15.87 3.75
N GLY A 69 -12.98 -16.59 3.97
CA GLY A 69 -12.51 -17.68 3.11
C GLY A 69 -11.92 -17.24 1.76
N THR A 70 -11.86 -15.94 1.47
CA THR A 70 -11.30 -15.45 0.21
C THR A 70 -9.81 -15.78 0.10
N LYS A 71 -9.41 -16.40 -1.01
CA LYS A 71 -8.00 -16.57 -1.37
C LYS A 71 -7.47 -15.26 -1.95
N HIS A 72 -6.34 -14.79 -1.45
CA HIS A 72 -5.67 -13.58 -1.89
C HIS A 72 -4.32 -13.90 -2.50
N ASP A 73 -4.06 -13.38 -3.70
CA ASP A 73 -2.71 -12.99 -4.08
C ASP A 73 -2.38 -11.68 -3.35
N ARG A 74 -1.20 -11.62 -2.72
CA ARG A 74 -0.83 -10.53 -1.82
C ARG A 74 -0.78 -9.17 -2.54
N ASP A 75 -0.26 -9.13 -3.76
CA ASP A 75 -0.02 -7.88 -4.47
C ASP A 75 -1.33 -7.37 -5.11
N VAL A 76 -2.16 -8.28 -5.65
CA VAL A 76 -3.52 -7.94 -6.10
C VAL A 76 -4.38 -7.42 -4.95
N ASN A 77 -4.35 -8.10 -3.80
CA ASN A 77 -5.08 -7.69 -2.61
C ASN A 77 -4.63 -6.30 -2.10
N ALA A 78 -3.32 -6.04 -2.09
CA ALA A 78 -2.79 -4.73 -1.74
C ALA A 78 -3.28 -3.64 -2.70
N GLY A 79 -3.29 -3.90 -4.01
CA GLY A 79 -3.84 -2.98 -5.01
C GLY A 79 -5.31 -2.64 -4.77
N LEU A 80 -6.15 -3.63 -4.45
CA LEU A 80 -7.57 -3.42 -4.12
C LEU A 80 -7.75 -2.56 -2.85
N ASN A 81 -6.92 -2.79 -1.83
CA ASN A 81 -6.96 -1.99 -0.60
C ASN A 81 -6.48 -0.55 -0.81
N LEU A 82 -5.49 -0.32 -1.68
CA LEU A 82 -5.04 1.02 -2.07
C LEU A 82 -6.09 1.75 -2.93
N LEU A 83 -6.76 1.03 -3.82
CA LEU A 83 -7.87 1.59 -4.60
C LEU A 83 -9.00 2.08 -3.68
N ARG A 84 -9.38 1.26 -2.70
CA ARG A 84 -10.39 1.63 -1.70
C ARG A 84 -9.95 2.83 -0.86
N TYR A 85 -8.69 2.87 -0.45
CA TYR A 85 -8.12 4.02 0.27
C TYR A 85 -8.23 5.31 -0.57
N GLY A 86 -7.83 5.25 -1.84
CA GLY A 86 -7.93 6.38 -2.77
C GLY A 86 -9.37 6.87 -2.96
N PHE A 87 -10.34 5.96 -3.12
CA PHE A 87 -11.76 6.34 -3.20
C PHE A 87 -12.28 6.98 -1.90
N ALA A 88 -11.90 6.45 -0.73
CA ALA A 88 -12.27 7.02 0.55
C ALA A 88 -11.70 8.44 0.73
N TYR A 89 -10.45 8.65 0.31
CA TYR A 89 -9.79 9.95 0.31
C TYR A 89 -10.56 10.96 -0.56
N LEU A 90 -10.91 10.58 -1.80
CA LEU A 90 -11.61 11.45 -2.74
C LEU A 90 -13.04 11.79 -2.32
N THR A 91 -13.72 10.89 -1.60
CA THR A 91 -15.12 11.08 -1.17
C THR A 91 -15.24 11.78 0.18
N GLY A 92 -14.14 12.15 0.83
CA GLY A 92 -14.16 12.79 2.16
C GLY A 92 -14.63 11.88 3.30
N SER A 93 -14.78 10.58 3.01
CA SER A 93 -15.19 9.55 3.96
C SER A 93 -13.97 9.16 4.82
N ARG A 94 -13.54 10.03 5.75
CA ARG A 94 -12.38 9.90 6.66
C ARG A 94 -11.65 8.54 6.57
N GLY A 95 -10.72 8.42 5.62
CA GLY A 95 -9.86 7.26 5.47
C GLY A 95 -8.44 7.63 5.88
N GLY A 96 -8.15 7.58 7.19
CA GLY A 96 -6.80 7.73 7.73
C GLY A 96 -6.26 9.15 7.72
N THR A 97 -5.87 9.63 8.88
CA THR A 97 -5.28 10.96 9.09
C THR A 97 -4.00 11.13 8.26
N ALA A 98 -4.01 12.09 7.34
CA ALA A 98 -2.80 12.81 6.99
C ALA A 98 -2.39 13.65 8.21
N GLN A 99 -1.20 13.41 8.74
CA GLN A 99 -0.48 14.40 9.55
C GLN A 99 1.00 14.02 9.69
N THR A 100 1.83 14.91 9.13
CA THR A 100 3.28 15.17 9.30
C THR A 100 4.27 14.08 8.93
#